data_AF-A0A165QVZ5-F1
#
_entry.id   AF-A0A165QVZ5-F1
#
_cell.length_a   1.000
_cell.length_b   1.000
_cell.length_c   1.000
_cell.angle_alpha   90.00
_cell.angle_beta   90.00
_cell.angle_gamma   90.00
#
_symmetry.space_group_name_H-M   'P 1'
#
loop_
_entity.id
_entity.type
_entity.pdbx_description
1 polymer ?
#
loop_
_entity_poly.entity_id
_entity_poly.type
_entity_poly.pdbx_seq_one_letter_code
_entity_poly.pdbx_strand_id
1 'polypeptide(L)'
;CRTGHAFIGEYYTRFVPTEDVACSCGAHLQTRRHILLECPRYKDARRTTLLRISASPTVNDILGTQDGIRALAKFVAKTGAFSKTG
;
A
#
# COMPACT_ATOMS: atom_id res chain seq x y z
N CYS A 1 -6.89 1.19 1.56
CA CYS A 1 -8.20 0.78 2.11
C CYS A 1 -8.15 0.61 3.62
N ARG A 2 -8.95 1.36 4.37
CA ARG A 2 -9.05 1.21 5.84
C ARG A 2 -9.83 -0.02 6.27
N THR A 3 -10.78 -0.47 5.45
CA THR A 3 -11.72 -1.56 5.75
C THR A 3 -11.14 -2.96 5.54
N GLY A 4 -9.90 -3.09 5.08
CA GLY A 4 -9.29 -4.39 4.74
C GLY A 4 -9.73 -4.97 3.38
N HIS A 5 -10.66 -4.33 2.67
CA HIS A 5 -11.07 -4.72 1.32
C HIS A 5 -10.13 -4.07 0.29
N ALA A 6 -9.21 -4.84 -0.28
CA ALA A 6 -8.32 -4.42 -1.35
C ALA A 6 -7.79 -5.63 -2.11
N PHE A 7 -7.38 -5.47 -3.36
CA PHE A 7 -6.72 -6.53 -4.14
C PHE A 7 -5.27 -6.70 -3.68
N ILE A 8 -5.08 -7.26 -2.48
CA ILE A 8 -3.78 -7.49 -1.86
C ILE A 8 -3.73 -8.86 -1.19
N GLY A 9 -2.52 -9.39 -1.00
CA GLY A 9 -2.30 -10.70 -0.39
C GLY A 9 -3.01 -10.93 0.94
N GLU A 10 -3.03 -9.94 1.85
CA GLU A 10 -3.75 -10.01 3.15
C GLU A 10 -5.27 -10.26 2.98
N TYR A 11 -5.87 -9.73 1.92
CA TYR A 11 -7.27 -9.94 1.59
C TYR A 11 -7.49 -11.31 0.95
N TYR A 12 -6.65 -11.67 -0.03
CA TYR A 12 -6.75 -12.96 -0.71
C TYR A 12 -6.56 -14.14 0.24
N THR A 13 -5.67 -14.04 1.23
CA THR A 13 -5.50 -15.11 2.25
C THR A 13 -6.81 -15.45 2.98
N ARG A 14 -7.72 -14.48 3.12
CA ARG A 14 -8.97 -14.65 3.87
C ARG A 14 -10.17 -14.94 2.98
N PHE A 15 -10.23 -14.30 1.82
CA PHE A 15 -11.45 -14.24 1.00
C PHE A 15 -11.31 -14.88 -0.39
N VAL A 16 -10.09 -15.01 -0.91
CA VAL A 16 -9.84 -15.61 -2.24
C VAL A 16 -8.55 -16.46 -2.21
N PRO A 17 -8.54 -17.62 -1.52
CA PRO A 17 -7.31 -18.38 -1.27
C PRO A 17 -6.64 -18.95 -2.53
N THR A 18 -7.31 -18.89 -3.68
CA THR A 18 -6.79 -19.32 -4.98
C THR A 18 -5.92 -18.27 -5.66
N GLU A 19 -5.97 -17.00 -5.22
CA GLU A 19 -5.14 -15.91 -5.76
C GLU A 19 -3.77 -15.89 -5.08
N ASP A 20 -2.74 -15.45 -5.81
CA ASP A 20 -1.39 -15.31 -5.25
C ASP A 20 -1.35 -14.20 -4.20
N VAL A 21 -0.76 -14.52 -3.04
CA VAL A 21 -0.64 -13.62 -1.89
C VAL A 21 0.70 -12.90 -1.85
N ALA A 22 1.68 -13.38 -2.61
CA ALA A 22 3.00 -12.79 -2.67
C ALA A 22 2.96 -11.46 -3.44
N CYS A 23 3.86 -10.54 -3.06
CA CYS A 23 4.10 -9.37 -3.87
C CYS A 23 5.13 -9.73 -4.94
N SER A 24 4.95 -9.25 -6.18
CA SER A 24 5.93 -9.44 -7.24
C SER A 24 7.30 -8.79 -6.99
N CYS A 25 7.45 -8.01 -5.89
CA CYS A 25 8.75 -7.57 -5.41
C CYS A 25 9.55 -8.64 -4.66
N GLY A 26 8.97 -9.84 -4.46
CA GLY A 26 9.57 -10.97 -3.75
C GLY A 26 9.10 -11.14 -2.30
N ALA A 27 8.26 -10.25 -1.77
CA ALA A 27 7.72 -10.41 -0.42
C ALA A 27 6.67 -11.54 -0.39
N HIS A 28 6.80 -12.48 0.55
CA HIS A 28 5.91 -13.64 0.67
C HIS A 28 4.44 -13.29 0.92
N LEU A 29 4.17 -12.14 1.54
CA LEU A 29 2.82 -11.67 1.78
C LEU A 29 2.71 -10.17 1.50
N GLN A 30 1.85 -9.82 0.56
CA GLN A 30 1.55 -8.43 0.24
C GLN A 30 0.57 -7.85 1.26
N THR A 31 1.10 -7.16 2.26
CA THR A 31 0.31 -6.45 3.28
C THR A 31 0.17 -4.96 2.96
N ARG A 32 -0.77 -4.28 3.64
CA ARG A 32 -0.89 -2.81 3.57
C ARG A 32 0.37 -2.10 4.03
N ARG A 33 0.95 -2.56 5.14
CA ARG A 33 2.22 -2.03 5.67
C ARG A 33 3.32 -2.16 4.61
N HIS A 34 3.42 -3.34 4.01
CA HIS A 34 4.40 -3.60 2.96
C HIS A 34 4.25 -2.60 1.81
N ILE A 35 3.07 -2.48 1.21
CA ILE A 35 2.82 -1.55 0.08
C ILE A 35 3.17 -0.10 0.46
N LEU A 36 2.69 0.36 1.61
CA LEU A 36 2.77 1.76 2.02
C LEU A 36 4.14 2.19 2.53
N LEU A 37 4.95 1.28 3.07
CA LEU A 37 6.19 1.64 3.78
C LEU A 37 7.44 0.93 3.24
N GLU A 38 7.33 -0.29 2.74
CA GLU A 38 8.49 -1.17 2.52
C GLU A 38 8.74 -1.49 1.03
N CYS A 39 7.67 -1.70 0.26
CA CYS A 39 7.71 -2.34 -1.04
C CYS A 39 8.68 -1.63 -2.01
N PRO A 40 9.76 -2.27 -2.49
CA PRO A 40 10.73 -1.63 -3.36
C PRO A 40 10.12 -1.07 -4.65
N ARG A 41 9.10 -1.74 -5.22
CA ARG A 41 8.37 -1.31 -6.43
C ARG A 41 7.78 0.10 -6.32
N TYR A 42 7.41 0.51 -5.12
CA TYR A 42 6.76 1.79 -4.89
C TYR A 42 7.68 2.84 -4.25
N LYS A 43 8.99 2.58 -4.15
CA LYS A 43 9.97 3.47 -3.49
C LYS A 43 9.90 4.90 -4.01
N ASP A 44 9.90 5.09 -5.33
CA ASP A 44 9.91 6.42 -5.93
C ASP A 44 8.56 7.14 -5.76
N ALA A 45 7.46 6.40 -5.91
CA ALA A 45 6.13 6.93 -5.64
C ALA A 45 6.03 7.40 -4.18
N ARG A 46 6.44 6.57 -3.21
CA ARG A 46 6.48 6.93 -1.78
C ARG A 46 7.32 8.18 -1.51
N ARG A 47 8.51 8.29 -2.12
CA ARG A 47 9.36 9.48 -1.98
C ARG A 47 8.67 10.75 -2.49
N THR A 48 7.93 10.65 -3.59
CA THR A 48 7.23 11.81 -4.17
C THR A 48 5.90 12.14 -3.50
N THR A 49 5.32 11.24 -2.70
CA THR A 49 3.99 11.41 -2.08
C THR A 49 4.03 11.26 -0.56
N LEU A 50 4.17 10.03 -0.05
CA LEU A 50 4.03 9.70 1.38
C LEU A 50 5.14 10.29 2.26
N LEU A 51 6.39 10.29 1.80
CA LEU A 51 7.52 10.84 2.56
C LEU A 51 7.53 12.39 2.65
N ARG A 52 6.58 13.06 1.97
CA ARG A 52 6.40 14.51 2.14
C ARG A 52 5.67 14.86 3.44
N ILE A 53 5.02 13.87 4.08
CA ILE A 53 4.33 14.06 5.35
C ILE A 53 5.34 14.00 6.51
N SER A 54 6.23 13.00 6.48
CA SER A 54 7.33 12.85 7.42
C SER A 54 8.43 11.98 6.82
N ALA A 55 9.65 12.07 7.37
CA ALA A 55 10.79 11.29 6.91
C ALA A 55 10.60 9.77 7.12
N SER A 56 9.79 9.38 8.11
CA SER A 56 9.46 7.99 8.43
C SER A 56 7.98 7.89 8.86
N PRO A 57 7.04 7.86 7.89
CA PRO A 57 5.62 7.85 8.22
C PRO A 57 5.20 6.47 8.75
N THR A 58 4.36 6.47 9.76
CA THR A 58 3.65 5.27 10.19
C THR A 58 2.40 5.05 9.35
N VAL A 59 1.82 3.85 9.43
CA VAL A 59 0.52 3.58 8.82
C VAL A 59 -0.56 4.52 9.38
N ASN A 60 -0.46 4.89 10.67
CA ASN A 60 -1.41 5.80 11.29
C ASN A 60 -1.25 7.24 10.78
N ASP A 61 -0.03 7.71 10.52
CA ASP A 61 0.17 9.04 9.93
C ASP A 61 -0.49 9.15 8.54
N ILE A 62 -0.39 8.06 7.77
CA ILE A 62 -0.95 7.98 6.41
C ILE A 62 -2.48 7.82 6.43
N LEU A 63 -3.02 7.00 7.33
CA LEU A 63 -4.44 6.66 7.33
C LEU A 63 -5.28 7.49 8.30
N GLY A 64 -4.67 8.09 9.32
CA GLY A 64 -5.33 8.79 10.43
C GLY A 64 -5.38 10.31 10.30
N THR A 65 -4.59 10.91 9.41
CA THR A 65 -4.53 12.37 9.23
C THR A 65 -5.07 12.80 7.86
N GLN A 66 -5.57 14.04 7.76
CA GLN A 66 -6.08 14.58 6.49
C GLN A 66 -4.97 14.71 5.42
N ASP A 67 -3.76 15.10 5.84
CA ASP A 67 -2.59 15.16 4.96
C ASP A 67 -2.13 13.77 4.52
N GLY A 68 -2.14 12.80 5.45
CA GLY A 68 -1.99 11.38 5.21
C GLY A 68 -2.86 10.87 4.07
N ILE A 69 -4.17 11.11 4.19
CA ILE A 69 -5.17 10.68 3.22
C ILE A 69 -4.93 11.34 1.85
N ARG A 70 -4.63 12.63 1.83
CA ARG A 70 -4.32 13.35 0.58
C ARG A 70 -3.08 12.79 -0.11
N ALA A 71 -2.01 12.51 0.63
CA ALA A 71 -0.80 11.91 0.07
C ALA A 71 -1.06 10.47 -0.40
N LEU A 72 -1.85 9.71 0.34
CA LEU A 72 -2.26 8.36 -0.04
C LEU A 72 -3.06 8.36 -1.34
N ALA A 73 -4.00 9.29 -1.51
CA ALA A 73 -4.76 9.41 -2.76
C ALA A 73 -3.83 9.64 -3.96
N LYS A 74 -2.85 10.54 -3.82
CA LYS A 74 -1.82 10.78 -4.85
C LYS A 74 -0.94 9.55 -5.10
N PHE A 75 -0.58 8.83 -4.04
CA PHE A 75 0.18 7.58 -4.14
C PHE A 75 -0.57 6.54 -4.96
N VAL A 76 -1.83 6.25 -4.59
CA VAL A 76 -2.67 5.26 -5.27
C VAL A 76 -2.91 5.64 -6.74
N ALA A 77 -3.19 6.91 -7.03
CA ALA A 77 -3.37 7.39 -8.39
C ALA A 77 -2.11 7.20 -9.26
N LYS A 78 -0.91 7.32 -8.66
CA LYS A 78 0.36 7.17 -9.37
C LYS A 78 0.78 5.71 -9.57
N THR A 79 0.44 4.85 -8.62
CA THR A 79 0.96 3.47 -8.61
C THR A 79 -0.03 2.43 -9.07
N GLY A 80 -1.34 2.69 -9.01
CA GLY A 80 -2.34 1.65 -9.16
C GLY A 80 -2.44 0.70 -7.97
N ALA A 81 -1.69 0.96 -6.88
CA ALA A 81 -1.67 0.09 -5.71
C ALA A 81 -3.08 -0.15 -5.16
N PHE A 82 -3.33 -1.37 -4.67
CA PHE A 82 -4.64 -1.86 -4.20
C PHE A 82 -5.67 -2.16 -5.30
N SER A 83 -5.34 -1.96 -6.58
CA SER A 83 -6.14 -2.45 -7.73
C SER A 83 -5.70 -3.86 -8.14
N LYS A 84 -6.53 -4.57 -8.91
CA LYS A 84 -6.19 -5.94 -9.39
C LYS A 84 -4.95 -5.97 -10.28
N THR A 85 -4.70 -4.91 -11.04
CA THR A 85 -3.55 -4.82 -11.95
C THR A 85 -2.30 -4.25 -11.28
N GLY A 86 -2.45 -3.68 -10.07
CA GLY A 86 -1.35 -3.32 -9.18
C GLY A 86 -0.53 -2.10 -9.56
#